data_AF-A0A973AYG5-F1
#
_entry.id   AF-A0A973AYG5-F1
#
_cell.length_a   1.000
_cell.length_b   1.000
_cell.length_c   1.000
_cell.angle_alpha   90.00
_cell.angle_beta   90.00
_cell.angle_gamma   90.00
#
_symmetry.space_group_name_H-M   'P 1'
#
loop_
_entity.id
_entity.type
_entity.pdbx_description
1 polymer ?
#
loop_
_entity_poly.entity_id
_entity_poly.type
_entity_poly.pdbx_seq_one_letter_code
_entity_poly.pdbx_strand_id
1 'polypeptide(L)'
;MIICTILIKQVGAQNHQTFLQIIQSPMRLEQDFKLDSKRKPLEMLQFIAAKPGSQVLDILSGGGYTAQLLALAVGPSGKVLAFNTRANQNLQDRLVTNPQDNILPVLGNLNDLIPDSNGPVDM
;
A
#
# COMPACT_ATOMS: atom_id res chain seq x y z
N MET A 1 -19.37 31.18 22.40
CA MET A 1 -18.02 30.78 21.95
C MET A 1 -17.94 29.26 21.99
N ILE A 2 -18.19 28.62 20.86
CA ILE A 2 -18.16 27.16 20.73
C ILE A 2 -16.69 26.77 20.62
N ILE A 3 -16.17 26.12 21.66
CA ILE A 3 -14.81 25.56 21.68
C ILE A 3 -14.83 24.38 20.70
N CYS A 4 -14.28 24.63 19.50
CA CYS A 4 -14.00 23.62 18.51
C CYS A 4 -12.85 22.76 19.07
N THR A 5 -13.18 21.63 19.67
CA THR A 5 -12.19 20.62 20.07
C THR A 5 -11.62 20.01 18.80
N ILE A 6 -10.62 20.67 18.23
CA ILE A 6 -9.76 20.11 17.19
C ILE A 6 -9.05 18.94 17.87
N LEU A 7 -9.59 17.74 17.69
CA LEU A 7 -8.88 16.51 17.98
C LEU A 7 -7.74 16.44 16.96
N ILE A 8 -6.60 17.03 17.29
CA ILE A 8 -5.35 16.81 16.56
C ILE A 8 -5.07 15.32 16.75
N LYS A 9 -5.45 14.49 15.76
CA LYS A 9 -4.93 13.12 15.68
C LYS A 9 -3.42 13.28 15.55
N GLN A 10 -2.69 12.94 16.62
CA GLN A 10 -1.24 12.81 16.55
C GLN A 10 -0.91 11.96 15.32
N VAL A 11 -0.22 12.54 14.35
CA VAL A 11 0.44 11.79 13.29
C VAL A 11 1.66 11.14 13.95
N GLY A 12 1.40 10.10 14.73
CA GLY A 12 2.42 9.25 15.34
C GLY A 12 2.99 8.28 14.32
N ALA A 13 4.24 7.88 14.52
CA ALA A 13 4.83 6.77 13.76
C ALA A 13 3.95 5.52 13.89
N GLN A 14 3.84 4.75 12.80
CA GLN A 14 3.16 3.46 12.82
C GLN A 14 3.84 2.55 13.85
N ASN A 15 3.04 1.83 14.64
CA ASN A 15 3.54 0.88 15.63
C ASN A 15 2.96 -0.53 15.37
N HIS A 16 3.49 -1.53 16.08
CA HIS A 16 3.09 -2.93 15.92
C HIS A 16 1.57 -3.14 16.01
N GLN A 17 0.91 -2.46 16.96
CA GLN A 17 -0.53 -2.58 17.14
C GLN A 17 -1.31 -2.04 15.93
N THR A 18 -0.84 -0.94 15.32
CA THR A 18 -1.47 -0.40 14.11
C THR A 18 -1.33 -1.36 12.94
N PHE A 19 -0.19 -2.03 12.79
CA PHE A 19 -0.03 -3.06 11.75
C PHE A 19 -0.95 -4.27 11.98
N LEU A 20 -1.14 -4.72 13.23
CA LEU A 20 -2.12 -5.76 13.55
C LEU A 20 -3.56 -5.36 13.16
N GLN A 21 -3.92 -4.09 13.35
CA GLN A 21 -5.23 -3.58 12.91
C GLN A 21 -5.35 -3.55 11.38
N ILE A 22 -4.27 -3.19 10.67
CA ILE A 22 -4.26 -3.17 9.19
C ILE A 22 -4.43 -4.57 8.61
N ILE A 23 -3.69 -5.57 9.12
CA ILE A 23 -3.77 -6.94 8.57
C ILE A 23 -5.14 -7.57 8.85
N GLN A 24 -5.82 -7.18 9.93
CA GLN A 24 -7.18 -7.61 10.29
C GLN A 24 -8.28 -6.67 9.77
N SER A 25 -7.94 -5.67 8.96
CA SER A 25 -8.90 -4.67 8.50
C SER A 25 -10.05 -5.33 7.72
N PRO A 26 -11.32 -4.95 7.98
CA PRO A 26 -12.45 -5.47 7.23
C PRO A 26 -12.46 -5.03 5.75
N MET A 27 -11.61 -4.04 5.39
CA MET A 27 -11.38 -3.67 3.99
C MET A 27 -10.57 -4.73 3.23
N ARG A 28 -9.92 -5.69 3.91
CA ARG A 28 -9.18 -6.79 3.27
C ARG A 28 -10.14 -7.78 2.61
N LEU A 29 -9.73 -8.33 1.47
CA LEU A 29 -10.48 -9.40 0.81
C LEU A 29 -10.25 -10.76 1.50
N GLU A 30 -11.27 -11.61 1.55
CA GLU A 30 -11.20 -12.96 2.15
C GLU A 30 -10.04 -13.78 1.55
N GLN A 31 -9.86 -13.72 0.23
CA GLN A 31 -8.79 -14.42 -0.48
C GLN A 31 -7.39 -13.98 -0.04
N ASP A 32 -7.24 -12.74 0.42
CA ASP A 32 -5.94 -12.21 0.79
C ASP A 32 -5.47 -12.85 2.11
N PHE A 33 -6.38 -13.12 3.06
CA PHE A 33 -6.03 -13.81 4.31
C PHE A 33 -5.43 -15.21 4.07
N LYS A 34 -5.84 -15.89 3.00
CA LYS A 34 -5.29 -17.21 2.62
C LYS A 34 -3.81 -17.12 2.20
N LEU A 35 -3.35 -15.94 1.79
CA LEU A 35 -1.97 -15.68 1.38
C LEU A 35 -1.07 -15.23 2.54
N ASP A 36 -1.63 -14.75 3.65
CA ASP A 36 -0.89 -14.12 4.75
C ASP A 36 0.13 -15.05 5.38
N SER A 37 -0.16 -16.36 5.45
CA SER A 37 0.77 -17.36 5.99
C SER A 37 2.10 -17.41 5.24
N LYS A 38 2.06 -17.24 3.91
CA LYS A 38 3.21 -17.22 3.00
C LYS A 38 3.80 -15.81 2.86
N ARG A 39 2.96 -14.78 2.86
CA ARG A 39 3.35 -13.39 2.57
C ARG A 39 3.76 -12.56 3.77
N LYS A 40 3.48 -13.04 4.99
CA LYS A 40 3.97 -12.44 6.26
C LYS A 40 3.72 -10.93 6.33
N PRO A 41 2.44 -10.49 6.26
CA PRO A 41 2.13 -9.08 6.06
C PRO A 41 2.51 -8.19 7.25
N LEU A 42 2.55 -8.73 8.46
CA LEU A 42 2.96 -7.99 9.64
C LEU A 42 4.44 -7.61 9.55
N GLU A 43 5.28 -8.60 9.25
CA GLU A 43 6.72 -8.44 9.08
C GLU A 43 7.02 -7.53 7.89
N MET A 44 6.29 -7.68 6.80
CA MET A 44 6.39 -6.82 5.62
C MET A 44 6.05 -5.35 5.95
N LEU A 45 4.95 -5.09 6.65
CA LEU A 45 4.55 -3.74 7.05
C LEU A 45 5.55 -3.12 8.04
N GLN A 46 6.10 -3.93 8.96
CA GLN A 46 7.16 -3.49 9.87
C GLN A 46 8.45 -3.15 9.15
N PHE A 47 8.82 -3.92 8.12
CA PHE A 47 10.02 -3.69 7.33
C PHE A 47 9.89 -2.42 6.47
N ILE A 48 8.77 -2.27 5.76
CA ILE A 48 8.54 -1.10 4.88
C ILE A 48 8.32 0.16 5.71
N ALA A 49 7.63 0.06 6.86
CA ALA A 49 7.35 1.16 7.79
C ALA A 49 6.78 2.41 7.10
N ALA A 50 5.87 2.21 6.14
CA ALA A 50 5.22 3.29 5.40
C ALA A 50 4.51 4.26 6.36
N LYS A 51 4.75 5.57 6.17
CA LYS A 51 4.24 6.61 7.07
C LYS A 51 2.84 7.07 6.64
N PRO A 52 1.97 7.46 7.59
CA PRO A 52 0.72 8.14 7.25
C PRO A 52 0.98 9.34 6.34
N GLY A 53 0.18 9.51 5.29
CA GLY A 53 0.31 10.60 4.32
C GLY A 53 1.42 10.42 3.28
N SER A 54 2.25 9.38 3.38
CA SER A 54 3.30 9.14 2.39
C SER A 54 2.75 8.64 1.05
N GLN A 55 3.52 8.86 -0.02
CA GLN A 55 3.31 8.21 -1.30
C GLN A 55 4.26 7.01 -1.41
N VAL A 56 3.73 5.84 -1.79
CA VAL A 56 4.48 4.58 -1.85
C VAL A 56 4.29 3.95 -3.23
N LEU A 57 5.36 3.41 -3.81
CA LEU A 57 5.34 2.69 -5.06
C LEU A 57 5.32 1.17 -4.78
N ASP A 58 4.25 0.49 -5.22
CA ASP A 58 4.14 -0.97 -5.19
C ASP A 58 4.47 -1.52 -6.58
N ILE A 59 5.74 -1.92 -6.77
CA ILE A 59 6.28 -2.38 -8.05
C ILE A 59 5.78 -3.81 -8.34
N LEU A 60 5.22 -4.02 -9.52
CA LEU A 60 4.58 -5.27 -9.93
C LEU A 60 3.45 -5.67 -8.96
N SER A 61 2.56 -4.71 -8.70
CA SER A 61 1.45 -4.85 -7.74
C SER A 61 0.53 -6.06 -8.02
N GLY A 62 0.54 -6.58 -9.24
CA GLY A 62 -0.19 -7.78 -9.61
C GLY A 62 -1.68 -7.57 -9.38
N GLY A 63 -2.29 -8.41 -8.54
CA GLY A 63 -3.70 -8.28 -8.15
C GLY A 63 -3.98 -7.32 -6.99
N GLY A 64 -2.99 -6.57 -6.48
CA GLY A 64 -3.20 -5.48 -5.52
C GLY A 64 -3.19 -5.86 -4.03
N TYR A 65 -2.74 -7.07 -3.66
CA TYR A 65 -2.64 -7.49 -2.25
C TYR A 65 -1.77 -6.54 -1.42
N THR A 66 -0.56 -6.27 -1.90
CA THR A 66 0.42 -5.43 -1.18
C THR A 66 -0.04 -3.98 -1.21
N ALA A 67 -0.48 -3.49 -2.38
CA ALA A 67 -1.04 -2.16 -2.52
C ALA A 67 -2.16 -1.86 -1.52
N GLN A 68 -3.08 -2.80 -1.27
CA GLN A 68 -4.15 -2.62 -0.30
C GLN A 68 -3.62 -2.43 1.13
N LEU A 69 -2.69 -3.28 1.58
CA LEU A 69 -2.08 -3.18 2.90
C LEU A 69 -1.32 -1.86 3.07
N LEU A 70 -0.53 -1.47 2.06
CA LEU A 70 0.19 -0.21 2.06
C LEU A 70 -0.75 0.99 2.06
N ALA A 71 -1.84 0.92 1.31
CA ALA A 71 -2.82 1.98 1.22
C ALA A 71 -3.60 2.17 2.53
N LEU A 72 -3.85 1.09 3.28
CA LEU A 72 -4.32 1.18 4.67
C LEU A 72 -3.26 1.80 5.60
N ALA A 73 -1.98 1.45 5.42
CA ALA A 73 -0.87 1.94 6.25
C ALA A 73 -0.60 3.45 6.06
N VAL A 74 -0.64 3.95 4.82
CA VAL A 74 -0.45 5.38 4.55
C VAL A 74 -1.72 6.20 4.82
N GLY A 75 -2.87 5.53 4.96
CA GLY A 75 -4.15 6.15 5.26
C GLY A 75 -4.69 7.04 4.13
N PRO A 76 -5.87 7.68 4.35
CA PRO A 76 -6.60 8.39 3.29
C PRO A 76 -5.85 9.56 2.63
N SER A 77 -4.93 10.20 3.35
CA SER A 77 -4.11 11.30 2.83
C SER A 77 -2.88 10.83 2.06
N GLY A 78 -2.45 9.58 2.25
CA GLY A 78 -1.36 8.98 1.48
C GLY A 78 -1.84 8.43 0.15
N LYS A 79 -0.91 7.94 -0.66
CA LYS A 79 -1.20 7.32 -1.97
C LYS A 79 -0.32 6.11 -2.21
N VAL A 80 -0.87 5.08 -2.85
CA VAL A 80 -0.11 3.94 -3.34
C VAL A 80 -0.18 3.92 -4.86
N LEU A 81 0.98 3.99 -5.50
CA LEU A 81 1.14 3.81 -6.93
C LEU A 81 1.29 2.31 -7.20
N ALA A 82 0.20 1.66 -7.63
CA ALA A 82 0.17 0.25 -7.95
C ALA A 82 0.71 0.03 -9.38
N PHE A 83 2.03 -0.10 -9.49
CA PHE A 83 2.73 -0.13 -10.75
C PHE A 83 2.72 -1.53 -11.37
N ASN A 84 2.41 -1.62 -12.65
CA ASN A 84 2.56 -2.84 -13.46
C ASN A 84 3.07 -2.49 -14.87
N THR A 85 3.77 -3.43 -15.51
CA THR A 85 4.21 -3.25 -16.91
C THR A 85 3.10 -3.48 -17.93
N ARG A 86 1.99 -4.10 -17.50
CA ARG A 86 0.78 -4.31 -18.29
C ARG A 86 -0.43 -4.23 -17.39
N ALA A 87 -1.59 -3.92 -17.96
CA ALA A 87 -2.85 -3.96 -17.23
C ALA A 87 -3.05 -5.33 -16.57
N ASN A 88 -3.47 -5.32 -15.31
CA ASN A 88 -3.81 -6.52 -14.56
C ASN A 88 -5.31 -6.53 -14.29
N GLN A 89 -6.02 -7.52 -14.83
CA GLN A 89 -7.47 -7.58 -14.67
C GLN A 89 -7.88 -7.76 -13.22
N ASN A 90 -7.16 -8.57 -12.44
CA ASN A 90 -7.47 -8.80 -11.03
C ASN A 90 -7.36 -7.51 -10.19
N LEU A 91 -6.42 -6.61 -10.52
CA LEU A 91 -6.34 -5.31 -9.86
C LEU A 91 -7.51 -4.41 -10.25
N GLN A 92 -7.88 -4.39 -11.53
CA GLN A 92 -9.03 -3.62 -12.00
C GLN A 92 -10.33 -4.10 -11.32
N ASP A 93 -10.55 -5.41 -11.32
CA ASP A 93 -11.73 -6.03 -10.70
C ASP A 93 -11.74 -5.78 -9.18
N ARG A 94 -10.58 -5.85 -8.52
CA ARG A 94 -10.45 -5.49 -7.09
C ARG A 94 -10.92 -4.06 -6.86
N LEU A 95 -10.45 -3.09 -7.64
CA LEU A 95 -10.78 -1.69 -7.43
C LEU A 95 -12.23 -1.34 -7.73
N VAL A 96 -12.89 -2.12 -8.60
CA VAL A 96 -14.33 -2.01 -8.84
C VAL A 96 -15.14 -2.61 -7.69
N THR A 97 -14.75 -3.80 -7.21
CA THR A 97 -15.53 -4.58 -6.23
C THR A 97 -15.24 -4.21 -4.77
N ASN A 98 -14.06 -3.67 -4.50
CA ASN A 98 -13.62 -3.21 -3.19
C ASN A 98 -12.82 -1.89 -3.33
N PRO A 99 -13.52 -0.77 -3.58
CA PRO A 99 -12.88 0.49 -3.91
C PRO A 99 -12.01 1.03 -2.78
N GLN A 100 -10.85 1.58 -3.16
CA GLN A 100 -9.95 2.25 -2.24
C GLN A 100 -9.26 3.43 -2.94
N ASP A 101 -9.75 4.64 -2.70
CA ASP A 101 -9.43 5.87 -3.44
C ASP A 101 -7.96 6.32 -3.38
N ASN A 102 -7.19 5.73 -2.46
CA ASN A 102 -5.77 5.99 -2.32
C ASN A 102 -4.87 4.96 -3.01
N ILE A 103 -5.44 4.06 -3.81
CA ILE A 103 -4.70 3.19 -4.73
C ILE A 103 -4.83 3.75 -6.15
N LEU A 104 -3.69 4.05 -6.77
CA LEU A 104 -3.60 4.59 -8.13
C LEU A 104 -2.91 3.55 -9.03
N PRO A 105 -3.63 2.90 -9.96
CA PRO A 105 -3.01 2.04 -10.96
C PRO A 105 -2.05 2.85 -11.85
N VAL A 106 -0.83 2.36 -12.03
CA VAL A 106 0.17 2.98 -12.91
C VAL A 106 0.68 1.93 -13.88
N LEU A 107 0.73 2.27 -15.16
CA LEU A 107 1.35 1.45 -16.20
C LEU A 107 2.60 2.15 -16.73
N GLY A 108 3.70 1.41 -16.88
CA GLY A 108 4.96 1.94 -17.40
C GLY A 108 6.00 0.86 -17.65
N ASN A 109 7.16 1.25 -18.17
CA ASN A 109 8.27 0.32 -18.36
C ASN A 109 9.09 0.21 -17.06
N LEU A 110 9.48 -1.00 -16.69
CA LEU A 110 10.32 -1.20 -15.49
C LEU A 110 11.68 -0.51 -15.64
N ASN A 111 12.21 -0.42 -16.86
CA ASN A 111 13.47 0.26 -17.14
C ASN A 111 13.41 1.75 -16.82
N ASP A 112 12.23 2.37 -16.87
CA ASP A 112 12.05 3.79 -16.53
C ASP A 112 12.22 4.05 -15.02
N LEU A 113 12.20 2.99 -14.19
CA LEU A 113 12.40 3.07 -12.73
C LEU A 113 13.87 2.93 -12.32
N ILE A 114 14.74 2.50 -13.25
CA ILE A 114 16.16 2.32 -13.00
C ILE A 114 16.86 3.61 -13.46
N PRO A 115 17.45 4.41 -12.55
CA PRO A 115 18.26 5.55 -12.96
C PRO A 115 19.41 5.08 -13.84
N ASP A 116 19.82 5.89 -14.82
CA ASP A 116 21.03 5.63 -15.60
C ASP A 116 22.24 5.53 -14.65
N SER A 117 22.63 4.30 -14.30
CA SER A 117 23.61 4.05 -13.25
C SER A 117 25.05 4.12 -13.74
N ASN A 118 25.27 4.20 -15.06
CA ASN A 118 26.59 4.13 -15.72
C ASN A 118 27.51 3.00 -15.17
N GLY A 119 26.93 1.98 -14.56
CA GLY A 119 27.63 0.94 -13.81
C GLY A 119 26.69 -0.21 -13.41
N PRO A 120 27.25 -1.39 -13.07
CA PRO A 120 26.45 -2.56 -12.75
C PRO A 120 25.53 -2.30 -11.55
N VAL A 121 24.26 -2.69 -11.70
CA VAL A 121 23.28 -2.70 -10.62
C VAL A 121 23.45 -4.02 -9.86
N ASP A 122 23.76 -3.93 -8.57
CA ASP A 122 23.71 -5.09 -7.68
C ASP A 122 22.24 -5.36 -7.35
N MET A 123 21.77 -6.57 -7.67
CA MET A 123 20.35 -6.96 -7.64
C MET A 123 20.11 -8.14 -6.73
#